data_AF-A0A820XNH7-F1
#
_entry.id   AF-A0A820XNH7-F1
#
_cell.length_a   1.000
_cell.length_b   1.000
_cell.length_c   1.000
_cell.angle_alpha   90.00
_cell.angle_beta   90.00
_cell.angle_gamma   90.00
#
_symmetry.space_group_name_H-M   'P 1'
#
loop_
_entity.id
_entity.type
_entity.pdbx_description
1 polymer ?
#
loop_
_entity_poly.entity_id
_entity_poly.type
_entity_poly.pdbx_seq_one_letter_code
_entity_poly.pdbx_strand_id
1 'polypeptide(L)'
;MKEFTVILYAGGNNNLSANLSISKCLLSIGNRPLIWYNLQIIQSHSSLSSSPLLILTSDQYQQVLDDYLSSLNITYEVVIYGQDHKSTSDDQQQTEDKLGTLDILRSYYSRIRTESRCLITCDLFGKVNLTPLINMFRVRDASLSMLLLKRTTSITNGKESIVQPGEKIKFTTGYNIIYLNNLLNRLYECLLFLVF
;
A
#
# COMPACT_ATOMS: atom_id res chain seq x y z
N MET A 1 12.31 -9.24 19.66
CA MET A 1 10.94 -9.70 19.39
C MET A 1 10.44 -8.98 18.14
N LYS A 2 9.90 -9.70 17.15
CA LYS A 2 9.35 -9.10 15.92
C LYS A 2 7.90 -8.73 16.19
N GLU A 3 7.62 -7.42 16.27
CA GLU A 3 6.32 -6.91 16.70
C GLU A 3 5.29 -6.89 15.56
N PHE A 4 5.73 -6.53 14.36
CA PHE A 4 4.87 -6.46 13.19
C PHE A 4 5.26 -7.51 12.15
N THR A 5 4.32 -7.83 11.26
CA THR A 5 4.62 -8.33 9.92
C THR A 5 4.32 -7.21 8.94
N VAL A 6 5.29 -6.84 8.11
CA VAL A 6 5.13 -5.81 7.09
C VAL A 6 4.64 -6.47 5.81
N ILE A 7 3.52 -5.97 5.28
CA ILE A 7 2.91 -6.47 4.05
C ILE A 7 2.99 -5.35 3.03
N LEU A 8 3.80 -5.55 2.01
CA LEU A 8 3.93 -4.63 0.87
C LEU A 8 3.08 -5.15 -0.28
N TYR A 9 1.98 -4.45 -0.56
CA TYR A 9 1.08 -4.78 -1.66
C TYR A 9 1.61 -4.20 -2.97
N ALA A 10 2.32 -5.04 -3.73
CA ALA A 10 3.02 -4.71 -4.97
C ALA A 10 2.28 -5.14 -6.25
N GLY A 11 1.31 -6.04 -6.13
CA GLY A 11 0.40 -6.39 -7.21
C GLY A 11 -0.90 -5.60 -7.08
N GLY A 12 -1.32 -4.90 -8.12
CA GLY A 12 -2.57 -4.17 -8.11
C GLY A 12 -2.84 -3.58 -9.48
N ASN A 13 -4.08 -3.70 -9.94
CA ASN A 13 -4.44 -3.27 -11.28
C ASN A 13 -4.18 -1.76 -11.43
N ASN A 14 -3.58 -1.38 -12.55
CA ASN A 14 -3.19 -0.01 -12.81
C ASN A 14 -4.40 0.79 -13.29
N ASN A 15 -5.21 1.31 -12.36
CA ASN A 15 -6.26 2.29 -12.71
C ASN A 15 -5.72 3.56 -13.44
N LEU A 16 -4.39 3.71 -13.52
CA LEU A 16 -3.72 4.80 -14.21
C LEU A 16 -3.60 4.58 -15.72
N SER A 17 -3.57 3.33 -16.21
CA SER A 17 -3.36 3.07 -17.64
C SER A 17 -3.52 1.58 -17.98
N ALA A 18 -4.68 1.19 -18.50
CA ALA A 18 -4.90 -0.13 -19.08
C ALA A 18 -3.88 -0.54 -20.18
N ASN A 19 -3.13 0.42 -20.73
CA ASN A 19 -2.15 0.22 -21.80
C ASN A 19 -0.71 0.01 -21.31
N LEU A 20 -0.46 0.00 -20.01
CA LEU A 20 0.90 -0.14 -19.49
C LEU A 20 1.17 -1.58 -19.06
N SER A 21 2.06 -2.26 -19.78
CA SER A 21 2.45 -3.66 -19.52
C SER A 21 3.31 -3.85 -18.25
N ILE A 22 3.51 -2.79 -17.46
CA ILE A 22 4.38 -2.77 -16.29
C ILE A 22 3.51 -2.61 -15.04
N SER A 23 3.79 -3.40 -14.00
CA SER A 23 3.12 -3.27 -12.70
C SER A 23 3.31 -1.87 -12.12
N LYS A 24 2.27 -1.36 -11.43
CA LYS A 24 2.33 -0.08 -10.72
C LYS A 24 3.54 0.02 -9.79
N CYS A 25 3.95 -1.07 -9.14
CA CYS A 25 5.09 -1.07 -8.21
C CYS A 25 6.45 -0.83 -8.90
N LEU A 26 6.56 -1.13 -10.20
CA LEU A 26 7.78 -0.98 -11.00
C LEU A 26 7.81 0.32 -11.82
N LEU A 27 6.77 1.16 -11.70
CA LEU A 27 6.77 2.47 -12.33
C LEU A 27 7.93 3.32 -11.81
N SER A 28 8.75 3.82 -12.73
CA SER A 28 9.89 4.66 -12.41
C SER A 28 9.46 6.09 -12.07
N ILE A 29 9.88 6.55 -10.90
CA ILE A 29 9.81 7.95 -10.48
C ILE A 29 11.25 8.34 -10.11
N GLY A 30 11.80 9.39 -10.72
CA GLY A 30 13.15 9.86 -10.39
C GLY A 30 14.24 8.78 -10.49
N ASN A 31 14.26 8.01 -11.59
CA ASN A 31 15.23 6.94 -11.88
C ASN A 31 15.24 5.76 -10.89
N ARG A 32 14.17 5.59 -10.10
CA ARG A 32 13.95 4.44 -9.22
C ARG A 32 12.50 3.95 -9.34
N PRO A 33 12.23 2.64 -9.25
CA PRO A 33 10.87 2.14 -9.26
C PRO A 33 10.14 2.50 -7.96
N LEU A 34 8.81 2.61 -8.01
CA LEU A 34 7.96 2.97 -6.87
C LEU A 34 8.18 2.08 -5.63
N ILE A 35 8.41 0.78 -5.84
CA ILE A 35 8.67 -0.17 -4.75
C ILE A 35 9.95 0.20 -3.96
N TRP A 36 10.96 0.78 -4.61
CA TRP A 36 12.19 1.22 -3.94
C TRP A 36 11.92 2.22 -2.82
N TYR A 37 11.05 3.20 -3.07
CA TYR A 37 10.70 4.21 -2.08
C TYR A 37 10.00 3.60 -0.86
N ASN A 38 9.13 2.61 -1.08
CA ASN A 38 8.45 1.90 0.00
C ASN A 38 9.43 1.07 0.85
N LEU A 39 10.38 0.38 0.20
CA LEU A 39 11.44 -0.35 0.89
C LEU A 39 12.32 0.59 1.73
N GLN A 40 12.67 1.77 1.21
CA GLN A 40 13.41 2.78 1.98
C GLN A 40 12.63 3.28 3.21
N ILE A 41 11.31 3.49 3.08
CA ILE A 41 10.46 3.84 4.22
C ILE A 41 10.48 2.71 5.26
N ILE A 42 10.35 1.45 4.85
CA ILE A 42 10.37 0.30 5.77
C ILE A 42 11.73 0.21 6.49
N GLN A 43 12.83 0.31 5.75
CA GLN A 43 14.19 0.20 6.29
C GLN A 43 14.57 1.34 7.24
N SER A 44 14.09 2.56 6.96
CA SER A 44 14.36 3.73 7.80
C SER A 44 13.64 3.71 9.15
N HIS A 45 12.66 2.83 9.34
CA HIS A 45 11.93 2.67 10.60
C HIS A 45 12.36 1.40 11.32
N SER A 46 13.04 1.55 12.47
CA SER A 46 13.59 0.41 13.24
C SER A 46 12.57 -0.68 13.59
N SER A 47 11.32 -0.27 13.88
CA SER A 47 10.22 -1.19 14.20
C SER A 47 9.77 -2.04 13.01
N LEU A 48 9.94 -1.53 11.78
CA LEU A 48 9.55 -2.22 10.55
C LEU A 48 10.73 -2.97 9.92
N SER A 49 11.92 -2.39 9.97
CA SER A 49 13.15 -2.97 9.38
C SER A 49 13.54 -4.33 9.96
N SER A 50 13.27 -4.56 11.25
CA SER A 50 13.53 -5.85 11.92
C SER A 50 12.39 -6.88 11.75
N SER A 51 11.26 -6.45 11.19
CA SER A 51 10.05 -7.27 11.01
C SER A 51 10.12 -8.09 9.72
N PRO A 52 9.42 -9.24 9.63
CA PRO A 52 9.31 -9.99 8.37
C PRO A 52 8.63 -9.12 7.32
N LEU A 53 9.18 -9.12 6.09
CA LEU A 53 8.65 -8.41 4.95
C LEU A 53 8.01 -9.40 3.97
N LEU A 54 6.70 -9.31 3.81
CA LEU A 54 5.92 -10.04 2.82
C LEU A 54 5.61 -9.11 1.64
N ILE A 55 5.94 -9.53 0.43
CA ILE A 55 5.65 -8.76 -0.79
C ILE A 55 4.58 -9.50 -1.57
N LEU A 56 3.38 -8.92 -1.65
CA LEU A 56 2.24 -9.50 -2.36
C LEU A 56 2.26 -9.06 -3.83
N THR A 57 2.31 -10.00 -4.76
CA THR A 57 2.28 -9.73 -6.22
C THR A 57 1.41 -10.73 -6.97
N SER A 58 0.96 -10.37 -8.16
CA SER A 58 0.33 -11.31 -9.09
C SER A 58 1.39 -12.13 -9.84
N ASP A 59 0.97 -13.32 -10.29
CA ASP A 59 1.79 -14.29 -11.06
C ASP A 59 2.48 -13.62 -12.27
N GLN A 60 1.71 -12.79 -13.01
CA GLN A 60 2.18 -12.06 -14.19
C GLN A 60 3.39 -11.14 -13.96
N TYR A 61 3.58 -10.62 -12.74
CA TYR A 61 4.66 -9.67 -12.44
C TYR A 61 5.76 -10.27 -11.57
N GLN A 62 5.64 -11.55 -11.18
CA GLN A 62 6.54 -12.18 -10.24
C GLN A 62 7.99 -12.14 -10.71
N GLN A 63 8.28 -12.63 -11.93
CA GLN A 63 9.66 -12.74 -12.43
C GLN A 63 10.37 -11.37 -12.47
N VAL A 64 9.72 -10.36 -13.04
CA VAL A 64 10.30 -9.01 -13.14
C VAL A 64 10.52 -8.40 -11.76
N LEU A 65 9.63 -8.68 -10.81
CA LEU A 65 9.77 -8.22 -9.43
C LEU A 65 10.91 -8.93 -8.71
N ASP A 66 11.03 -10.26 -8.87
CA ASP A 66 12.09 -11.08 -8.29
C ASP A 66 13.47 -10.66 -8.82
N ASP A 67 13.60 -10.42 -10.13
CA ASP A 67 14.83 -9.90 -10.74
C ASP A 67 15.24 -8.56 -10.14
N TYR A 68 14.29 -7.65 -9.94
CA TYR A 68 14.57 -6.37 -9.30
C TYR A 68 14.95 -6.53 -7.83
N LEU A 69 14.19 -7.31 -7.06
CA LEU A 69 14.39 -7.46 -5.62
C LEU A 69 15.65 -8.24 -5.29
N SER A 70 16.06 -9.21 -6.12
CA SER A 70 17.30 -9.96 -5.94
C SER A 70 18.56 -9.11 -6.07
N SER A 71 18.46 -7.97 -6.76
CA SER A 71 19.53 -6.95 -6.80
C SER A 71 19.68 -6.18 -5.48
N LEU A 72 18.72 -6.31 -4.56
CA LEU A 72 18.68 -5.62 -3.28
C LEU A 72 19.14 -6.55 -2.15
N ASN A 73 19.98 -6.03 -1.25
CA ASN A 73 20.40 -6.74 -0.04
C ASN A 73 19.32 -6.67 1.05
N ILE A 74 18.14 -7.23 0.80
CA ILE A 74 16.98 -7.21 1.72
C ILE A 74 16.41 -8.61 1.83
N THR A 75 16.04 -9.01 3.05
CA THR A 75 15.32 -10.27 3.27
C THR A 75 13.82 -10.03 3.10
N TYR A 76 13.19 -10.78 2.20
CA TYR A 76 11.76 -10.72 1.91
C TYR A 76 11.21 -12.10 1.57
N GLU A 77 9.90 -12.26 1.67
CA GLU A 77 9.15 -13.41 1.15
C GLU A 77 8.17 -12.89 0.09
N VAL A 78 8.29 -13.38 -1.14
CA VAL A 78 7.34 -13.07 -2.20
C VAL A 78 6.17 -14.02 -2.11
N VAL A 79 4.99 -13.42 -2.22
CA VAL A 79 3.73 -14.08 -2.03
C VAL A 79 2.89 -13.81 -3.27
N ILE A 80 2.59 -14.90 -4.00
CA ILE A 80 1.87 -14.83 -5.26
C ILE A 80 0.40 -15.09 -4.99
N TYR A 81 -0.46 -14.19 -5.45
CA TYR A 81 -1.90 -14.40 -5.45
C TYR A 81 -2.40 -14.70 -6.87
N GLY A 82 -3.39 -15.60 -6.97
CA GLY A 82 -3.91 -16.11 -8.24
C GLY A 82 -3.57 -17.57 -8.55
N GLN A 83 -2.59 -18.18 -7.86
CA GLN A 83 -2.23 -19.59 -8.09
C GLN A 83 -3.24 -20.60 -7.50
N ASP A 84 -3.92 -20.26 -6.40
CA ASP A 84 -4.86 -21.17 -5.73
C ASP A 84 -6.22 -21.33 -6.45
N HIS A 85 -6.51 -20.50 -7.46
CA HIS A 85 -7.77 -20.57 -8.23
C HIS A 85 -7.66 -21.38 -9.54
N LYS A 86 -6.47 -21.88 -9.89
CA LYS A 86 -6.25 -22.63 -11.15
C LYS A 86 -6.76 -24.07 -11.13
N SER A 87 -7.39 -24.55 -10.04
CA SER A 87 -7.78 -25.96 -9.87
C SER A 87 -9.26 -26.28 -10.09
N THR A 88 -10.10 -25.38 -10.62
CA THR A 88 -11.50 -25.76 -10.91
C THR A 88 -12.08 -25.04 -12.14
N SER A 89 -12.05 -25.75 -13.26
CA SER A 89 -12.86 -25.56 -14.49
C SER A 89 -12.34 -24.54 -15.51
N ASP A 90 -12.31 -24.99 -16.77
CA ASP A 90 -11.82 -24.32 -17.99
C ASP A 90 -12.56 -23.01 -18.38
N ASP A 91 -13.48 -22.52 -17.56
CA ASP A 91 -14.29 -21.31 -17.82
C ASP A 91 -13.82 -20.06 -17.04
N GLN A 92 -12.77 -20.14 -16.21
CA GLN A 92 -12.40 -19.06 -15.27
C GLN A 92 -11.19 -18.18 -15.66
N GLN A 93 -10.72 -18.22 -16.90
CA GLN A 93 -9.59 -17.37 -17.37
C GLN A 93 -9.86 -15.84 -17.30
N GLN A 94 -11.08 -15.41 -16.95
CA GLN A 94 -11.45 -13.99 -16.80
C GLN A 94 -11.57 -13.51 -15.33
N THR A 95 -11.19 -14.34 -14.35
CA THR A 95 -11.44 -14.05 -12.92
C THR A 95 -10.17 -13.78 -12.11
N GLU A 96 -8.98 -13.80 -12.71
CA GLU A 96 -7.73 -13.48 -12.01
C GLU A 96 -7.62 -11.97 -11.67
N ASP A 97 -8.31 -11.10 -12.44
CA ASP A 97 -8.30 -9.64 -12.25
C ASP A 97 -9.28 -9.10 -11.19
N LYS A 98 -10.03 -9.98 -10.50
CA LYS A 98 -11.11 -9.58 -9.58
C LYS A 98 -10.81 -9.84 -8.10
N LEU A 99 -9.63 -10.34 -7.74
CA LEU A 99 -9.28 -10.52 -6.33
C LEU A 99 -9.02 -9.15 -5.69
N GLY A 100 -9.83 -8.78 -4.70
CA GLY A 100 -9.64 -7.56 -3.93
C GLY A 100 -8.46 -7.70 -2.97
N THR A 101 -7.91 -6.56 -2.52
CA THR A 101 -6.83 -6.56 -1.50
C THR A 101 -7.24 -7.32 -0.23
N LEU A 102 -8.51 -7.24 0.16
CA LEU A 102 -9.03 -7.97 1.32
C LEU A 102 -9.03 -9.49 1.10
N ASP A 103 -9.41 -9.95 -0.08
CA ASP A 103 -9.45 -11.39 -0.42
C ASP A 103 -8.05 -11.98 -0.38
N ILE A 104 -7.07 -11.25 -0.92
CA ILE A 104 -5.65 -11.62 -0.89
C ILE A 104 -5.14 -11.64 0.55
N LEU A 105 -5.46 -10.65 1.38
CA LEU A 105 -5.05 -10.67 2.79
C LEU A 105 -5.70 -11.83 3.55
N ARG A 106 -6.92 -12.21 3.20
CA ARG A 106 -7.65 -13.31 3.83
C ARG A 106 -7.03 -14.66 3.51
N SER A 107 -6.62 -14.91 2.27
CA SER A 107 -5.95 -16.18 1.90
C SER A 107 -4.62 -16.37 2.63
N TYR A 108 -3.94 -15.26 2.96
CA TYR A 108 -2.66 -15.27 3.66
C TYR A 108 -2.76 -15.12 5.18
N TYR A 109 -3.97 -15.00 5.73
CA TYR A 109 -4.17 -14.80 7.17
C TYR A 109 -3.49 -15.88 8.03
N SER A 110 -3.51 -17.13 7.57
CA SER A 110 -2.93 -18.30 8.28
C SER A 110 -1.40 -18.33 8.30
N ARG A 111 -0.73 -17.67 7.35
CA ARG A 111 0.75 -17.65 7.26
C ARG A 111 1.37 -16.53 8.08
N ILE A 112 0.59 -15.50 8.43
CA ILE A 112 1.06 -14.36 9.20
C ILE A 112 1.04 -14.71 10.69
N ARG A 113 2.23 -14.92 11.26
CA ARG A 113 2.42 -15.36 12.65
C ARG A 113 2.21 -14.27 13.70
N THR A 114 2.30 -13.00 13.32
CA THR A 114 2.16 -11.87 14.26
C THR A 114 0.72 -11.37 14.31
N GLU A 115 0.28 -10.96 15.50
CA GLU A 115 -1.04 -10.37 15.68
C GLU A 115 -1.13 -9.01 14.98
N SER A 116 -0.06 -8.21 15.04
CA SER A 116 0.01 -6.89 14.41
C SER A 116 0.55 -6.95 12.98
N ARG A 117 -0.13 -6.25 12.06
CA ARG A 117 0.18 -6.21 10.61
C ARG A 117 0.31 -4.76 10.16
N CYS A 118 1.35 -4.45 9.39
CA CYS A 118 1.53 -3.15 8.77
C CYS A 118 1.37 -3.29 7.26
N LEU A 119 0.22 -2.86 6.72
CA LEU A 119 -0.05 -2.87 5.28
C LEU A 119 0.46 -1.58 4.65
N ILE A 120 1.31 -1.72 3.63
CA ILE A 120 1.84 -0.62 2.81
C ILE A 120 1.51 -0.92 1.35
N THR A 121 0.90 0.03 0.66
CA THR A 121 0.60 -0.05 -0.78
C THR A 121 1.69 0.66 -1.58
N CYS A 122 2.01 0.18 -2.79
CA CYS A 122 3.03 0.77 -3.66
C CYS A 122 2.65 2.13 -4.30
N ASP A 123 1.91 2.97 -3.59
CA ASP A 123 1.63 4.37 -3.95
C ASP A 123 2.13 5.38 -2.93
N LEU A 124 2.74 4.91 -1.83
CA LEU A 124 3.43 5.77 -0.89
C LEU A 124 4.85 6.06 -1.41
N PHE A 125 5.18 7.34 -1.60
CA PHE A 125 6.53 7.79 -1.91
C PHE A 125 6.81 9.14 -1.24
N GLY A 126 8.08 9.43 -0.96
CA GLY A 126 8.52 10.65 -0.26
C GLY A 126 8.97 10.42 1.18
N LYS A 127 9.29 11.51 1.88
CA LYS A 127 9.76 11.48 3.28
C LYS A 127 8.57 11.36 4.23
N VAL A 128 8.17 10.13 4.54
CA VAL A 128 7.06 9.83 5.45
C VAL A 128 7.61 9.20 6.73
N ASN A 129 7.32 9.81 7.88
CA ASN A 129 7.66 9.26 9.19
C ASN A 129 6.46 8.50 9.75
N LEU A 130 6.57 7.17 9.82
CA LEU A 130 5.56 6.25 10.35
C LEU A 130 5.67 6.07 11.88
N THR A 131 6.76 6.54 12.50
CA THR A 131 6.99 6.40 13.96
C THR A 131 5.82 6.92 14.80
N PRO A 132 5.24 8.11 14.53
CA PRO A 132 4.10 8.60 15.29
C PRO A 132 2.86 7.71 15.16
N LEU A 133 2.61 7.15 13.97
CA LEU A 133 1.48 6.26 13.72
C LEU A 133 1.65 4.94 14.48
N ILE A 134 2.84 4.34 14.41
CA ILE A 134 3.18 3.10 15.11
C ILE A 134 3.07 3.31 16.63
N ASN A 135 3.57 4.44 17.14
CA ASN A 135 3.45 4.75 18.56
C ASN A 135 2.00 4.97 18.99
N MET A 136 1.17 5.64 18.17
CA MET A 136 -0.26 5.77 18.45
C MET A 136 -0.96 4.41 18.48
N PHE A 137 -0.62 3.50 17.57
CA PHE A 137 -1.14 2.14 17.55
C PHE A 137 -0.83 1.41 18.87
N ARG A 138 0.44 1.46 19.33
CA ARG A 138 0.90 0.87 20.59
C ARG A 138 0.22 1.46 21.83
N VAL A 139 0.28 2.79 21.96
CA VAL A 139 -0.16 3.49 23.19
C VAL A 139 -1.67 3.36 23.40
N ARG A 140 -2.44 3.24 22.31
CA ARG A 140 -3.90 3.24 22.37
C ARG A 140 -4.51 1.87 22.26
N ASP A 141 -3.68 0.81 22.18
CA ASP A 141 -4.11 -0.56 21.93
C ASP A 141 -5.13 -0.61 20.78
N ALA A 142 -4.80 0.08 19.68
CA ALA A 142 -5.74 0.29 18.59
C ALA A 142 -5.82 -0.96 17.72
N SER A 143 -7.03 -1.39 17.33
CA SER A 143 -7.18 -2.49 16.37
C SER A 143 -6.79 -2.10 14.94
N LEU A 144 -6.88 -0.81 14.60
CA LEU A 144 -6.48 -0.24 13.32
C LEU A 144 -5.96 1.19 13.52
N SER A 145 -4.87 1.53 12.85
CA SER A 145 -4.37 2.90 12.74
C SER A 145 -4.01 3.16 11.28
N MET A 146 -4.39 4.33 10.77
CA MET A 146 -4.23 4.68 9.35
C MET A 146 -3.54 6.04 9.21
N LEU A 147 -2.62 6.14 8.26
CA LEU A 147 -2.02 7.41 7.86
C LEU A 147 -2.93 8.09 6.83
N LEU A 148 -3.35 9.32 7.13
CA LEU A 148 -4.11 10.17 6.21
C LEU A 148 -3.33 11.46 5.98
N LEU A 149 -3.20 11.86 4.72
CA LEU A 149 -2.66 13.16 4.37
C LEU A 149 -3.80 14.16 4.27
N LYS A 150 -3.79 15.18 5.13
CA LYS A 150 -4.73 16.30 4.99
C LYS A 150 -4.41 17.02 3.69
N ARG A 151 -5.40 17.12 2.78
CA ARG A 151 -5.29 17.98 1.61
C ARG A 151 -5.21 19.42 2.11
N THR A 152 -4.03 20.03 2.06
CA THR A 152 -3.89 21.48 2.17
C THR A 152 -4.28 22.05 0.82
N THR A 153 -5.53 22.47 0.67
CA THR A 153 -5.87 23.40 -0.41
C THR A 153 -5.04 24.65 -0.19
N SER A 154 -4.00 24.86 -0.98
CA SER A 154 -3.27 26.12 -0.96
C SER A 154 -4.13 27.17 -1.65
N ILE A 155 -5.12 27.67 -0.91
CA ILE A 155 -5.68 29.00 -1.14
C ILE A 155 -5.43 29.75 0.16
N THR A 156 -4.21 30.27 0.33
CA THR A 156 -3.99 31.43 1.19
C THR A 156 -2.76 32.20 0.67
N ASN A 157 -3.05 33.30 -0.02
CA ASN A 157 -2.36 34.59 0.07
C ASN A 157 -0.83 34.55 0.31
N GLY A 158 -0.06 34.40 -0.77
CA GLY A 158 1.18 35.17 -0.93
C GLY A 158 2.46 34.71 -0.21
N LYS A 159 2.58 33.47 0.28
CA LYS A 159 3.89 32.94 0.70
C LYS A 159 4.12 31.50 0.22
N GLU A 160 5.14 31.39 -0.64
CA GLU A 160 5.84 30.20 -1.15
C GLU A 160 5.00 28.95 -1.35
N SER A 161 4.45 28.84 -2.56
CA SER A 161 3.87 27.63 -3.10
C SER A 161 4.92 26.51 -3.15
N ILE A 162 4.77 25.48 -2.32
CA ILE A 162 5.30 24.16 -2.67
C ILE A 162 4.60 23.79 -3.98
N VAL A 163 5.34 23.83 -5.10
CA VAL A 163 4.86 23.34 -6.39
C VAL A 163 4.59 21.85 -6.22
N GLN A 164 3.34 21.51 -5.91
CA GLN A 164 2.90 20.12 -5.94
C GLN A 164 2.85 19.73 -7.42
N PRO A 165 3.60 18.70 -7.85
CA PRO A 165 3.50 18.22 -9.21
C PRO A 165 2.09 17.67 -9.43
N GLY A 166 1.30 18.39 -10.23
CA GLY A 166 0.01 17.98 -10.81
C GLY A 166 -1.05 17.49 -9.81
N GLU A 167 -2.15 18.22 -9.68
CA GLU A 167 -3.32 17.72 -8.95
C GLU A 167 -3.74 16.34 -9.51
N LYS A 168 -3.69 15.30 -8.67
CA LYS A 168 -4.29 14.02 -9.02
C LYS A 168 -5.80 14.16 -8.92
N ILE A 169 -6.42 14.64 -10.01
CA ILE A 169 -7.87 14.56 -10.20
C ILE A 169 -8.20 13.06 -10.28
N LYS A 170 -8.90 12.53 -9.27
CA LYS A 170 -9.51 11.19 -9.43
C LYS A 170 -10.49 11.32 -10.58
N PHE A 171 -10.23 10.60 -11.67
CA PHE A 171 -11.18 10.45 -12.79
C PHE A 171 -12.45 9.67 -12.38
N THR A 172 -12.54 9.22 -11.13
CA THR A 172 -13.75 8.67 -10.51
C THR A 172 -14.37 9.72 -9.59
N THR A 173 -15.62 10.07 -9.88
CA THR A 173 -16.50 10.96 -9.11
C THR A 173 -16.80 10.35 -7.74
N GLY A 174 -15.92 10.61 -6.76
CA GLY A 174 -16.16 10.20 -5.39
C GLY A 174 -15.27 10.93 -4.38
N TYR A 175 -15.92 11.59 -3.43
CA TYR A 175 -15.25 12.19 -2.27
C TYR A 175 -15.33 11.22 -1.10
N ASN A 176 -14.19 10.94 -0.48
CA ASN A 176 -14.14 10.20 0.79
C ASN A 176 -14.26 11.23 1.91
N ILE A 177 -15.38 11.21 2.64
CA ILE A 177 -15.57 12.08 3.81
C ILE A 177 -15.18 11.29 5.05
N ILE A 178 -14.25 11.84 5.81
CA ILE A 178 -13.72 11.22 7.02
C ILE A 178 -14.08 12.11 8.19
N TYR A 179 -14.88 11.59 9.13
CA TYR A 179 -15.18 12.28 10.37
C TYR A 179 -14.14 11.94 11.43
N LEU A 180 -13.30 12.93 11.75
CA LEU A 180 -12.20 12.81 12.71
C LEU A 180 -12.51 13.59 13.97
N ASN A 181 -12.35 12.94 15.12
CA ASN A 181 -12.23 13.65 16.38
C ASN A 181 -10.82 14.23 16.50
N ASN A 182 -10.69 15.55 16.36
CA ASN A 182 -9.40 16.23 16.41
C ASN A 182 -8.71 16.13 17.78
N LEU A 183 -9.46 15.97 18.87
CA LEU A 183 -8.86 15.84 20.21
C LEU A 183 -8.29 14.44 20.42
N LEU A 184 -8.99 13.43 19.92
CA LEU A 184 -8.65 12.04 20.16
C LEU A 184 -7.92 11.40 18.97
N ASN A 185 -7.73 12.06 17.83
CA ASN A 185 -7.23 11.42 16.59
C ASN A 185 -7.90 10.05 16.35
N ARG A 186 -9.21 9.99 16.57
CA ARG A 186 -10.05 8.79 16.36
C ARG A 186 -10.99 9.07 15.21
N LEU A 187 -11.08 8.11 14.31
CA LEU A 187 -12.03 8.12 13.20
C LEU A 187 -13.32 7.45 13.71
N TYR A 188 -14.45 8.16 13.64
CA TYR A 188 -15.75 7.59 14.01
C TYR A 188 -16.50 7.05 12.81
N GLU A 189 -16.40 7.72 11.65
CA GLU A 189 -17.15 7.34 10.46
C GLU A 189 -16.37 7.69 9.19
N CYS A 190 -16.48 6.82 8.18
CA CYS A 190 -15.95 7.02 6.84
C CYS A 190 -17.08 6.78 5.84
N LEU A 191 -17.57 7.84 5.20
CA LEU A 191 -18.59 7.74 4.15
C LEU A 191 -17.91 7.79 2.78
N LEU A 192 -18.10 6.73 2.00
CA LEU A 192 -17.69 6.65 0.61
C LEU A 192 -18.88 7.06 -0.28
N PHE A 193 -18.91 8.30 -0.76
CA PHE A 193 -19.89 8.70 -1.77
C PHE A 193 -19.34 8.36 -3.15
N LEU A 194 -19.97 7.39 -3.82
CA LEU A 194 -19.89 7.23 -5.27
C LEU A 194 -20.96 8.15 -5.87
N VAL A 195 -20.54 9.24 -6.51
CA VAL A 195 -21.44 10.08 -7.30
C VAL A 195 -21.49 9.44 -8.69
N PHE A 196 -22.61 8.80 -9.01
CA PHE A 196 -22.89 8.25 -10.35
C PHE A 196 -23.05 9.36 -11.38
#